data_AF-A0A5B7J4E8-F1
#
_entry.id   AF-A0A5B7J4E8-F1
#
_cell.length_a   1.000
_cell.length_b   1.000
_cell.length_c   1.000
_cell.angle_alpha   90.00
_cell.angle_beta   90.00
_cell.angle_gamma   90.00
#
_symmetry.space_group_name_H-M   'P 1'
#
loop_
_entity.id
_entity.type
_entity.pdbx_description
1 polymer ?
#
loop_
_entity_poly.entity_id
_entity_poly.type
_entity_poly.pdbx_seq_one_letter_code
_entity_poly.pdbx_strand_id
1 'polypeptide(L)'
;MLCQLRSLGATADELRGVYLTFILPKLMYAHPAWSSTLNLTQRQQLERVQKRAFRVILGPFYRSYEDALTCLSLPRQATRHQEALEKFGEGLLHHPRLRHLLPADMPLPARATQHQNRVAPLRAPHTNWYHLSVVSTMVRAINK
;
A
#
# COMPACT_ATOMS: atom_id res chain seq x y z
N MET A 1 -2.71 24.03 4.11
CA MET A 1 -2.08 23.47 5.32
C MET A 1 -0.55 23.46 5.23
N LEU A 2 0.13 22.50 4.56
CA LEU A 2 1.61 22.47 4.57
C LEU A 2 2.27 23.76 4.06
N CYS A 3 1.77 24.34 2.96
CA CYS A 3 2.32 25.61 2.45
C CYS A 3 2.16 26.76 3.44
N GLN A 4 1.04 26.80 4.18
CA GLN A 4 0.77 27.83 5.17
C GLN A 4 1.68 27.68 6.39
N LEU A 5 1.86 26.45 6.89
CA LEU A 5 2.77 26.18 7.99
C LEU A 5 4.21 26.54 7.62
N ARG A 6 4.62 26.25 6.38
CA ARG A 6 5.93 26.65 5.88
C ARG A 6 6.08 28.16 5.79
N SER A 7 5.06 28.91 5.34
CA SER A 7 5.12 30.38 5.34
C SER A 7 5.18 30.98 6.75
N LEU A 8 4.71 30.23 7.76
CA LEU A 8 4.81 30.60 9.17
C LEU A 8 6.16 30.22 9.81
N GLY A 9 7.10 29.68 9.03
CA GLY A 9 8.45 29.36 9.51
C GLY A 9 8.62 27.96 10.08
N ALA A 10 7.65 27.04 9.90
CA ALA A 10 7.80 25.66 10.36
C ALA A 10 9.00 24.96 9.71
N THR A 11 9.72 24.20 10.52
CA THR A 11 10.88 23.41 10.12
C THR A 11 10.48 22.20 9.26
N ALA A 12 11.44 21.64 8.52
CA ALA A 12 11.19 20.47 7.68
C ALA A 12 10.70 19.26 8.51
N ASP A 13 11.20 19.09 9.73
CA ASP A 13 10.81 18.00 10.62
C ASP A 13 9.37 18.16 11.15
N GLU A 14 8.96 19.37 11.50
CA GLU A 14 7.57 19.65 11.89
C GLU A 14 6.61 19.40 10.72
N LEU A 15 6.97 19.86 9.52
CA LEU A 15 6.17 19.63 8.32
C LEU A 15 6.10 18.14 7.96
N ARG A 16 7.19 17.38 8.17
CA ARG A 16 7.22 15.92 8.05
C ARG A 16 6.27 15.26 9.07
N GLY A 17 6.28 15.71 10.32
CA GLY A 17 5.35 15.25 11.36
C GLY A 17 3.89 15.48 10.97
N VAL A 18 3.58 16.67 10.45
CA VAL A 18 2.24 17.02 9.94
C VAL A 18 1.84 16.16 8.75
N TYR A 19 2.76 15.88 7.82
CA TYR A 19 2.51 14.97 6.70
C TYR A 19 2.14 13.57 7.20
N LEU A 20 2.91 13.03 8.14
CA LEU A 20 2.70 11.70 8.72
C LEU A 20 1.38 11.57 9.49
N THR A 21 0.96 12.63 10.18
CA THR A 21 -0.22 12.60 11.07
C THR A 21 -1.53 12.97 10.38
N PHE A 22 -1.52 13.88 9.40
CA PHE A 22 -2.76 14.39 8.80
C PHE A 22 -2.97 13.99 7.34
N ILE A 23 -1.89 13.84 6.56
CA ILE A 23 -1.99 13.61 5.11
C ILE A 23 -1.87 12.11 4.82
N LEU A 24 -0.84 11.47 5.35
CA LEU A 24 -0.58 10.05 5.13
C LEU A 24 -1.77 9.15 5.54
N PRO A 25 -2.45 9.34 6.69
CA PRO A 25 -3.57 8.49 7.04
C PRO A 25 -4.74 8.61 6.06
N LYS A 26 -4.95 9.78 5.47
CA LYS A 26 -5.98 9.99 4.44
C LYS A 26 -5.62 9.29 3.13
N LEU A 27 -4.33 9.28 2.76
CA LEU A 27 -3.85 8.55 1.59
C LEU A 27 -3.94 7.03 1.78
N MET A 28 -3.74 6.55 3.01
CA MET A 28 -3.80 5.13 3.37
C MET A 28 -5.21 4.64 3.70
N TYR A 29 -6.18 5.54 3.87
CA TYR A 29 -7.51 5.21 4.38
C TYR A 29 -8.21 4.17 3.50
N ALA A 30 -8.70 3.11 4.14
CA ALA A 30 -9.39 2.00 3.51
C ALA A 30 -8.62 1.36 2.33
N HIS A 31 -7.31 1.58 2.17
CA HIS A 31 -6.55 1.16 1.01
C HIS A 31 -6.77 -0.32 0.61
N PRO A 32 -6.78 -1.28 1.56
CA PRO A 32 -7.05 -2.68 1.22
C PRO A 32 -8.37 -2.90 0.47
N ALA A 33 -9.40 -2.09 0.74
CA ALA A 33 -10.73 -2.24 0.13
C ALA A 33 -10.83 -1.76 -1.32
N TRP A 34 -9.97 -0.83 -1.76
CA TRP A 34 -10.01 -0.27 -3.11
C TRP A 34 -8.71 -0.48 -3.91
N SER A 35 -7.69 -1.10 -3.30
CA SER A 35 -6.38 -1.38 -3.91
C SER A 35 -6.45 -2.05 -5.29
N SER A 36 -7.36 -3.02 -5.46
CA SER A 36 -7.52 -3.77 -6.70
C SER A 36 -8.23 -2.97 -7.80
N THR A 37 -9.06 -2.01 -7.42
CA THR A 37 -9.85 -1.17 -8.35
C THR A 37 -9.05 0.01 -8.92
N LEU A 38 -7.90 0.31 -8.31
CA LEU A 38 -7.06 1.43 -8.77
C LEU A 38 -6.32 1.11 -10.06
N ASN A 39 -6.61 1.89 -11.09
CA ASN A 39 -5.80 1.92 -12.29
C ASN A 39 -4.45 2.64 -12.06
N LEU A 40 -3.52 2.47 -13.00
CA LEU A 40 -2.17 3.05 -12.89
C LEU A 40 -2.20 4.58 -12.74
N THR A 41 -3.08 5.27 -13.46
CA THR A 41 -3.22 6.72 -13.40
C THR A 41 -3.64 7.20 -12.01
N GLN A 42 -4.60 6.53 -11.38
CA GLN A 42 -5.05 6.84 -10.02
C GLN A 42 -3.94 6.58 -9.00
N ARG A 43 -3.18 5.49 -9.14
CA ARG A 43 -2.00 5.24 -8.28
C ARG A 43 -0.95 6.35 -8.43
N GLN A 44 -0.68 6.78 -9.66
CA GLN A 44 0.22 7.90 -9.91
C GLN A 44 -0.32 9.21 -9.35
N GLN A 45 -1.63 9.45 -9.37
CA GLN A 45 -2.23 10.62 -8.74
C GLN A 45 -2.01 10.65 -7.22
N LEU A 46 -2.11 9.51 -6.54
CA LEU A 46 -1.79 9.41 -5.11
C LEU A 46 -0.30 9.68 -4.86
N GLU A 47 0.58 9.10 -5.68
CA GLU A 47 2.03 9.34 -5.58
C GLU A 47 2.38 10.83 -5.83
N ARG A 48 1.62 11.53 -6.70
CA ARG A 48 1.78 12.98 -6.93
C ARG A 48 1.48 13.79 -5.67
N VAL A 49 0.56 13.35 -4.80
CA VAL A 49 0.30 14.03 -3.52
C VAL A 49 1.53 13.96 -2.63
N GLN A 50 2.16 12.78 -2.51
CA GLN A 50 3.41 12.62 -1.77
C GLN A 50 4.53 13.49 -2.35
N LYS A 51 4.75 13.44 -3.67
CA LYS A 51 5.75 14.28 -4.36
C LYS A 51 5.53 15.76 -4.09
N ARG A 52 4.29 16.23 -4.13
CA ARG A 52 3.95 17.63 -3.86
C ARG A 52 4.22 17.99 -2.41
N ALA A 53 3.85 17.13 -1.45
CA ALA A 53 4.16 17.34 -0.04
C ALA A 53 5.67 17.46 0.19
N PHE A 54 6.47 16.59 -0.43
CA PHE A 54 7.93 16.59 -0.28
C PHE A 54 8.58 17.86 -0.83
N ARG A 55 8.10 18.37 -1.97
CA ARG A 55 8.54 19.68 -2.51
C ARG A 55 8.24 20.81 -1.54
N VAL A 56 7.12 20.75 -0.83
CA VAL A 56 6.78 21.75 0.20
C VAL A 56 7.65 21.58 1.44
N ILE A 57 7.90 20.36 1.91
CA ILE A 57 8.70 20.09 3.11
C ILE A 57 10.17 20.48 2.89
N LEU A 58 10.79 20.03 1.80
CA LEU A 58 12.21 20.23 1.53
C LEU A 58 12.51 21.58 0.87
N GLY A 59 11.55 22.12 0.12
CA GLY A 59 11.69 23.44 -0.49
C GLY A 59 12.90 23.57 -1.41
N PRO A 60 13.81 24.53 -1.16
CA PRO A 60 14.99 24.72 -2.00
C PRO A 60 15.95 23.52 -1.96
N PHE A 61 15.87 22.67 -0.93
CA PHE A 61 16.69 21.45 -0.82
C PHE A 61 16.10 20.27 -1.62
N TYR A 62 14.94 20.44 -2.25
CA TYR A 62 14.34 19.40 -3.10
C TYR A 62 15.13 19.28 -4.41
N ARG A 63 15.78 18.13 -4.63
CA ARG A 63 16.52 17.82 -5.88
C ARG A 63 15.76 16.83 -6.76
N SER A 64 15.58 15.62 -6.25
CA SER A 64 14.91 14.52 -6.93
C SER A 64 13.88 13.88 -6.01
N TYR A 65 13.01 13.02 -6.56
CA TYR A 65 12.07 12.27 -5.72
C TYR A 65 12.77 11.21 -4.89
N GLU A 66 13.78 10.54 -5.45
CA GLU A 66 14.55 9.51 -4.74
C GLU A 66 15.39 10.10 -3.61
N ASP A 67 16.00 11.27 -3.84
CA ASP A 67 16.71 12.03 -2.82
C ASP A 67 15.74 12.40 -1.70
N ALA A 68 14.53 12.88 -2.05
CA ALA A 68 13.54 13.28 -1.06
C ALA A 68 13.04 12.10 -0.20
N LEU A 69 12.86 10.91 -0.79
CA LEU A 69 12.55 9.68 -0.05
C LEU A 69 13.64 9.36 0.97
N THR A 70 14.91 9.52 0.56
CA THR A 70 16.09 9.27 1.41
C THR A 70 16.21 10.30 2.53
N CYS A 71 16.17 11.59 2.18
CA CYS A 71 16.27 12.71 3.13
C CYS A 71 15.16 12.69 4.19
N LEU A 72 13.93 12.36 3.80
CA LEU A 72 12.81 12.28 4.74
C LEU A 72 12.68 10.90 5.40
N SER A 73 13.49 9.91 4.99
CA SER A 73 13.40 8.51 5.42
C SER A 73 11.97 7.97 5.31
N LEU A 74 11.35 8.17 4.15
CA LEU A 74 9.97 7.77 3.87
C LEU A 74 9.94 6.86 2.63
N PRO A 75 9.23 5.72 2.67
CA PRO A 75 9.00 4.92 1.48
C PRO A 75 7.99 5.58 0.53
N ARG A 76 7.98 5.09 -0.72
CA ARG A 76 6.99 5.45 -1.74
C ARG A 76 5.58 5.08 -1.29
N GLN A 77 4.58 5.81 -1.78
CA GLN A 77 3.18 5.51 -1.43
C GLN A 77 2.80 4.11 -1.92
N ALA A 78 3.23 3.74 -3.13
CA ALA A 78 3.04 2.41 -3.68
C ALA A 78 3.59 1.28 -2.77
N THR A 79 4.76 1.47 -2.17
CA THR A 79 5.37 0.48 -1.26
C THR A 79 4.52 0.32 -0.01
N ARG A 80 4.09 1.43 0.61
CA ARG A 80 3.22 1.40 1.81
C ARG A 80 1.88 0.72 1.54
N HIS A 81 1.30 0.99 0.37
CA HIS A 81 0.07 0.36 -0.09
C HIS A 81 0.20 -1.15 -0.20
N GLN A 82 1.32 -1.62 -0.77
CA GLN A 82 1.61 -3.04 -0.88
C GLN A 82 1.78 -3.69 0.50
N GLU A 83 2.58 -3.09 1.38
CA GLU A 83 2.79 -3.58 2.75
C GLU A 83 1.48 -3.63 3.56
N ALA A 84 0.62 -2.63 3.41
CA ALA A 84 -0.67 -2.59 4.09
C ALA A 84 -1.61 -3.71 3.59
N LEU A 85 -1.58 -4.01 2.30
CA LEU A 85 -2.36 -5.10 1.72
C LEU A 85 -1.85 -6.46 2.20
N GLU A 86 -0.53 -6.65 2.24
CA GLU A 86 0.10 -7.87 2.73
C GLU A 86 -0.24 -8.10 4.21
N LYS A 87 -0.04 -7.10 5.07
CA LYS A 87 -0.42 -7.17 6.50
C LYS A 87 -1.91 -7.48 6.72
N PHE A 88 -2.78 -6.88 5.91
CA PHE A 88 -4.20 -7.17 5.97
C PHE A 88 -4.50 -8.62 5.57
N GLY A 89 -3.91 -9.09 4.47
CA GLY A 89 -4.05 -10.47 4.00
C GLY A 89 -3.56 -11.49 5.03
N GLU A 90 -2.39 -11.26 5.63
CA GLU A 90 -1.85 -12.09 6.71
C GLU A 90 -2.76 -12.10 7.94
N GLY A 91 -3.26 -10.93 8.36
CA GLY A 91 -4.22 -10.84 9.47
C GLY A 91 -5.49 -11.63 9.19
N LEU A 92 -5.96 -11.63 7.94
CA LEU A 92 -7.17 -12.34 7.52
C LEU A 92 -7.01 -13.87 7.56
N LEU A 93 -5.80 -14.40 7.34
CA LEU A 93 -5.52 -15.84 7.47
C LEU A 93 -5.72 -16.36 8.89
N HIS A 94 -5.55 -15.51 9.89
CA HIS A 94 -5.67 -15.88 11.31
C HIS A 94 -6.98 -15.37 11.94
N HIS A 95 -7.81 -14.65 11.17
CA HIS A 95 -8.99 -14.00 11.72
C HIS A 95 -10.19 -14.96 11.85
N PRO A 96 -10.70 -15.23 13.07
CA PRO A 96 -11.66 -16.30 13.32
C PRO A 96 -13.00 -16.11 12.57
N ARG A 97 -13.41 -14.85 12.37
CA ARG A 97 -14.69 -14.53 11.72
C ARG A 97 -14.59 -14.29 10.23
N LEU A 98 -13.41 -13.95 9.72
CA LEU A 98 -13.27 -13.43 8.35
C LEU A 98 -12.43 -14.35 7.45
N ARG A 99 -11.81 -15.40 8.03
CA ARG A 99 -11.05 -16.42 7.30
C ARG A 99 -11.82 -17.05 6.15
N HIS A 100 -13.14 -17.20 6.30
CA HIS A 100 -14.02 -17.78 5.28
C HIS A 100 -14.11 -16.94 3.99
N LEU A 101 -13.68 -15.67 4.01
CA LEU A 101 -13.58 -14.82 2.82
C LEU A 101 -12.40 -15.20 1.93
N LEU A 102 -11.41 -15.92 2.48
CA LEU A 102 -10.27 -16.44 1.73
C LEU A 102 -10.51 -17.90 1.32
N PRO A 103 -9.93 -18.35 0.20
CA PRO A 103 -9.97 -19.76 -0.16
C PRO A 103 -9.38 -20.68 0.92
N ALA A 104 -9.73 -21.95 0.86
CA ALA A 104 -9.16 -22.95 1.76
C ALA A 104 -7.63 -23.02 1.65
N ASP A 105 -6.97 -23.40 2.73
CA ASP A 105 -5.53 -23.64 2.73
C ASP A 105 -5.19 -24.79 1.79
N MET A 106 -4.00 -24.74 1.18
CA MET A 106 -3.53 -25.87 0.40
C MET A 106 -3.16 -27.02 1.35
N PRO A 107 -3.59 -28.27 1.08
CA PRO A 107 -3.06 -29.42 1.81
C PRO A 107 -1.54 -29.49 1.60
N LEU A 108 -0.78 -29.59 2.70
CA LEU A 108 0.67 -29.72 2.69
C LEU A 108 1.08 -30.97 1.89
N PRO A 109 1.78 -30.85 0.75
CA PRO A 109 2.25 -32.00 0.00
C PRO A 109 3.43 -32.68 0.73
N ALA A 110 3.49 -34.01 0.67
CA ALA A 110 4.56 -34.81 1.29
C ALA A 110 5.97 -34.56 0.71
N ARG A 111 6.09 -33.85 -0.43
CA ARG A 111 7.37 -33.48 -1.05
C ARG A 111 7.30 -32.02 -1.51
N ALA A 112 8.17 -31.20 -0.94
CA ALA A 112 8.23 -29.76 -1.21
C ALA A 112 9.22 -29.47 -2.35
N THR A 113 8.72 -28.95 -3.47
CA THR A 113 9.53 -28.14 -4.40
C THR A 113 9.36 -26.66 -4.03
N GLN A 114 10.43 -25.88 -4.14
CA GLN A 114 10.49 -24.48 -3.72
C GLN A 114 9.40 -23.64 -4.43
N HIS A 115 8.78 -22.76 -3.64
CA HIS A 115 7.60 -21.93 -3.93
C HIS A 115 6.24 -22.61 -3.67
N GLN A 116 5.82 -22.66 -2.40
CA GLN A 116 4.52 -23.18 -2.00
C GLN A 116 3.49 -22.05 -1.82
N ASN A 117 2.36 -22.16 -2.49
CA ASN A 117 1.20 -21.32 -2.24
C ASN A 117 0.61 -21.65 -0.86
N ARG A 118 0.43 -20.64 0.00
CA ARG A 118 -0.20 -20.81 1.32
C ARG A 118 -1.70 -21.09 1.19
N VAL A 119 -2.34 -20.45 0.23
CA VAL A 119 -3.79 -20.55 -0.02
C VAL A 119 -4.03 -21.12 -1.41
N ALA A 120 -5.08 -21.93 -1.54
CA ALA A 120 -5.46 -22.49 -2.83
C ALA A 120 -5.57 -21.39 -3.89
N PRO A 121 -4.89 -21.53 -5.05
CA PRO A 121 -5.05 -20.60 -6.16
C PRO A 121 -6.53 -20.52 -6.54
N LEU A 122 -7.01 -19.30 -6.74
CA LEU A 122 -8.39 -19.08 -7.14
C LEU A 122 -8.64 -19.69 -8.53
N ARG A 123 -9.40 -20.79 -8.59
CA ARG A 123 -10.01 -21.30 -9.82
C ARG A 123 -11.32 -20.54 -10.07
N ALA A 124 -11.23 -19.28 -10.46
CA ALA A 124 -12.41 -18.52 -10.87
C ALA A 124 -12.76 -18.86 -12.34
N PRO A 125 -14.05 -18.97 -12.71
CA PRO A 125 -14.46 -19.01 -14.12
C PRO A 125 -13.97 -17.71 -14.80
N HIS A 126 -13.64 -17.77 -16.10
CA HIS A 126 -13.03 -16.73 -16.97
C HIS A 126 -13.73 -15.34 -17.01
N THR A 127 -14.12 -14.81 -15.86
CA THR A 127 -14.80 -13.54 -15.68
C THR A 127 -13.79 -12.54 -15.17
N ASN A 128 -13.47 -11.57 -16.02
CA ASN A 128 -12.47 -10.53 -15.77
C ASN A 128 -12.70 -9.79 -14.43
N TRP A 129 -13.97 -9.66 -14.03
CA TRP A 129 -14.41 -9.04 -12.78
C TRP A 129 -13.80 -9.65 -11.52
N TYR A 130 -13.73 -10.98 -11.44
CA TYR A 130 -13.23 -11.64 -10.23
C TYR A 130 -11.71 -11.54 -10.12
N HIS A 131 -11.00 -11.50 -11.25
CA HIS A 131 -9.54 -11.26 -11.30
C HIS A 131 -9.16 -9.87 -10.80
N LEU A 132 -10.04 -8.88 -10.97
CA LEU A 132 -9.88 -7.49 -10.51
C LEU A 132 -10.39 -7.26 -9.08
N SER A 133 -10.90 -8.30 -8.42
CA SER A 133 -11.37 -8.20 -7.04
C SER A 133 -10.22 -8.05 -6.03
N VAL A 134 -10.58 -7.49 -4.88
CA VAL A 134 -9.68 -7.35 -3.73
C VAL A 134 -9.19 -8.71 -3.24
N VAL A 135 -10.08 -9.70 -3.17
CA VAL A 135 -9.77 -11.08 -2.76
C VAL A 135 -8.71 -11.71 -3.68
N SER A 136 -8.88 -11.56 -5.00
CA SER A 136 -7.88 -12.03 -5.99
C SER A 136 -6.51 -11.37 -5.80
N THR A 137 -6.49 -10.08 -5.51
CA THR A 137 -5.24 -9.34 -5.28
C THR A 137 -4.57 -9.76 -3.96
N MET A 138 -5.36 -9.98 -2.91
CA MET A 138 -4.87 -10.47 -1.62
C MET A 138 -4.31 -11.89 -1.70
N VAL A 139 -5.00 -12.81 -2.37
CA VAL A 139 -4.51 -14.19 -2.54
C VAL A 139 -3.17 -14.20 -3.29
N ARG A 140 -2.99 -13.34 -4.30
CA ARG A 140 -1.69 -13.18 -4.98
C ARG A 140 -0.61 -12.58 -4.08
N ALA A 141 -0.97 -11.64 -3.21
CA ALA A 141 -0.04 -11.05 -2.26
C ALA A 141 0.42 -12.06 -1.19
N ILE A 142 -0.49 -12.92 -0.73
CA ILE A 142 -0.24 -13.97 0.27
C ILE A 142 0.64 -15.12 -0.27
N ASN A 143 0.51 -15.43 -1.56
CA ASN A 143 1.18 -16.55 -2.22
C ASN A 143 2.53 -16.17 -2.87
N LYS A 144 3.05 -14.95 -2.65
CA LYS A 144 4.43 -14.57 -3.03
C LYS A 144 5.46 -15.31 -2.19
#